data_AF-A0A3B9KNG9-F1
#
_entry.id   AF-A0A3B9KNG9-F1
#
_cell.length_a   1.000
_cell.length_b   1.000
_cell.length_c   1.000
_cell.angle_alpha   90.00
_cell.angle_beta   90.00
_cell.angle_gamma   90.00
#
_symmetry.space_group_name_H-M   'P 1'
#
loop_
_entity.id
_entity.type
_entity.pdbx_description
1 polymer ?
#
loop_
_entity_poly.entity_id
_entity_poly.type
_entity_poly.pdbx_seq_one_letter_code
_entity_poly.pdbx_strand_id
1 'polypeptide(L)'
;MKGGGRKVFKSSCPKQTLQLLIKNLKRRTKMRKNIYLVLSVFMVFGLILTACGGTTATPTETTAPTEPVAEKVTLKIYLLDYTPDTIEWLKSEINPAFEAAHPGETVEITEGTWSGWETTFSGFFAAGEGPDIINLGSEMNTLYGESLADMDPYLGGGCL
;
A
#
# COMPACT_ATOMS: atom_id res chain seq x y z
N MET A 1 52.09 -29.89 19.60
CA MET A 1 50.92 -29.63 20.45
C MET A 1 49.66 -29.89 19.64
N LYS A 2 48.78 -30.73 20.16
CA LYS A 2 47.48 -31.10 19.60
C LYS A 2 46.44 -30.03 19.95
N GLY A 3 45.49 -29.78 19.05
CA GLY A 3 44.25 -29.05 19.33
C GLY A 3 43.85 -28.18 18.14
N GLY A 4 42.68 -28.27 17.53
CA GLY A 4 41.53 -29.12 17.75
C GLY A 4 40.52 -28.69 16.67
N GLY A 5 40.21 -29.59 15.73
CA GLY A 5 39.23 -29.34 14.69
C GLY A 5 37.84 -29.16 15.28
N ARG A 6 37.26 -27.98 15.14
CA ARG A 6 35.82 -27.78 15.37
C ARG A 6 35.07 -28.02 14.07
N LYS A 7 34.61 -29.25 13.93
CA LYS A 7 33.53 -29.60 13.01
C LYS A 7 32.21 -28.99 13.51
N VAL A 8 31.43 -28.49 12.56
CA VAL A 8 29.96 -28.45 12.55
C VAL A 8 29.31 -27.47 13.54
N PHE A 9 28.87 -26.33 13.01
CA PHE A 9 27.47 -25.92 13.15
C PHE A 9 27.03 -25.27 11.84
N LYS A 10 26.58 -26.11 10.91
CA LYS A 10 25.84 -25.66 9.72
C LYS A 10 24.48 -25.22 10.27
N SER A 11 24.34 -23.94 10.62
CA SER A 11 23.08 -23.38 11.10
C SER A 11 22.06 -23.48 9.98
N SER A 12 21.24 -24.53 10.11
CA SER A 12 20.16 -24.86 9.20
C SER A 12 19.24 -23.65 9.08
N CYS A 13 19.24 -23.04 7.89
CA CYS A 13 18.39 -21.94 7.51
C CYS A 13 16.90 -22.30 7.83
N PRO A 14 16.07 -21.37 8.34
CA PRO A 14 14.65 -21.54 8.70
C PRO A 14 13.72 -22.10 7.60
N LYS A 15 14.26 -22.35 6.39
CA LYS A 15 13.54 -22.82 5.22
C LYS A 15 12.88 -24.19 5.41
N GLN A 16 13.39 -25.09 6.26
CA GLN A 16 12.76 -26.40 6.47
C GLN A 16 11.48 -26.32 7.31
N THR A 17 11.48 -25.48 8.35
CA THR A 17 10.30 -25.22 9.19
C THR A 17 9.22 -24.48 8.40
N LEU A 18 9.63 -23.51 7.57
CA LEU A 18 8.73 -22.76 6.69
C LEU A 18 8.06 -23.65 5.63
N GLN A 19 8.78 -24.59 5.02
CA GLN A 19 8.21 -25.53 4.06
C GLN A 19 7.13 -26.44 4.67
N LEU A 20 7.29 -26.85 5.93
CA LEU A 20 6.28 -27.64 6.64
C LEU A 20 5.02 -26.81 6.95
N LEU A 21 5.20 -25.55 7.32
CA LEU A 21 4.12 -24.59 7.60
C LEU A 21 3.35 -24.22 6.32
N ILE A 22 4.06 -23.98 5.20
CA ILE A 22 3.48 -23.73 3.88
C ILE A 22 2.64 -24.93 3.42
N LYS A 23 3.12 -26.16 3.61
CA LYS A 23 2.35 -27.38 3.26
C LYS A 23 1.04 -27.48 4.05
N ASN A 24 1.05 -27.13 5.34
CA ASN A 24 -0.15 -27.16 6.18
C ASN A 24 -1.14 -26.03 5.86
N LEU A 25 -0.66 -24.82 5.53
CA LEU A 25 -1.51 -23.70 5.10
C LEU A 25 -2.16 -23.95 3.73
N LYS A 26 -1.42 -24.54 2.77
CA LYS A 26 -1.92 -24.90 1.43
C LYS A 26 -3.04 -25.96 1.49
N ARG A 27 -3.00 -26.83 2.50
CA ARG A 27 -4.04 -27.85 2.73
C ARG A 27 -5.33 -27.25 3.32
N ARG A 28 -5.24 -26.20 4.14
CA ARG A 28 -6.42 -25.45 4.65
C ARG A 28 -7.09 -24.57 3.59
N THR A 29 -6.33 -23.96 2.68
CA THR A 29 -6.89 -23.09 1.61
C THR A 29 -7.65 -23.89 0.55
N LYS A 30 -7.21 -25.12 0.22
CA LYS A 30 -7.91 -26.00 -0.72
C LYS A 30 -9.33 -26.36 -0.26
N MET A 31 -9.57 -26.52 1.05
CA MET A 31 -10.89 -26.84 1.61
C MET A 31 -11.86 -25.64 1.59
N ARG A 32 -11.36 -24.40 1.79
CA ARG A 32 -12.18 -23.18 1.68
C ARG A 32 -12.65 -22.92 0.24
N LYS A 33 -11.79 -23.18 -0.75
CA LYS A 33 -12.10 -22.96 -2.18
C LYS A 33 -13.28 -23.81 -2.68
N ASN A 34 -13.47 -25.01 -2.14
CA ASN A 34 -14.62 -25.87 -2.47
C ASN A 34 -15.91 -25.48 -1.74
N ILE A 35 -15.81 -24.80 -0.58
CA ILE A 35 -16.98 -24.34 0.19
C ILE A 35 -17.60 -23.09 -0.46
N TYR A 36 -16.79 -22.16 -1.00
CA TYR A 36 -17.28 -20.97 -1.71
C TYR A 36 -17.95 -21.32 -3.04
N LEU A 37 -17.54 -22.41 -3.70
CA LEU A 37 -18.12 -22.89 -4.96
C LEU A 37 -19.53 -23.48 -4.77
N VAL A 38 -19.84 -24.02 -3.58
CA VAL A 38 -21.19 -24.53 -3.24
C VAL A 38 -22.12 -23.39 -2.83
N LEU A 39 -21.61 -22.35 -2.17
CA LEU A 39 -22.37 -21.14 -1.80
C LEU A 39 -22.70 -20.24 -3.01
N SER A 40 -21.88 -20.23 -4.06
CA SER A 40 -22.12 -19.44 -5.27
C SER A 40 -23.27 -19.94 -6.15
N VAL A 41 -23.67 -21.21 -6.04
CA VAL A 41 -24.78 -21.77 -6.86
C VAL A 41 -26.16 -21.38 -6.31
N PHE A 42 -26.30 -21.16 -5.00
CA PHE A 42 -27.57 -20.80 -4.38
C PHE A 42 -27.96 -19.32 -4.55
N MET A 43 -26.99 -18.42 -4.77
CA MET A 43 -27.26 -16.98 -4.85
C MET A 43 -27.67 -16.51 -6.26
N VAL A 44 -27.36 -17.30 -7.30
CA VAL A 44 -27.60 -16.96 -8.72
C VAL A 44 -29.06 -17.18 -9.16
N PHE A 45 -29.87 -17.94 -8.41
CA PHE A 45 -31.25 -18.27 -8.82
C PHE A 45 -32.34 -17.32 -8.30
N GLY A 46 -31.98 -16.28 -7.53
CA GLY A 46 -32.94 -15.53 -6.71
C GLY A 46 -33.53 -14.23 -7.25
N LEU A 47 -32.88 -13.50 -8.17
CA LEU A 47 -33.28 -12.10 -8.45
C LEU A 47 -33.15 -11.71 -9.92
N ILE A 48 -33.67 -12.56 -10.80
CA ILE A 48 -34.18 -12.13 -12.11
C ILE A 48 -35.59 -11.55 -11.83
N LEU A 49 -35.95 -10.45 -12.51
CA LEU A 49 -37.26 -9.74 -12.54
C LEU A 49 -37.36 -8.40 -11.77
N THR A 50 -36.65 -7.36 -12.22
CA THR A 50 -37.11 -5.95 -12.16
C THR A 50 -36.27 -5.11 -13.14
N ALA A 51 -36.63 -4.96 -14.42
CA ALA A 51 -37.60 -4.02 -15.03
C ALA A 51 -37.03 -2.62 -15.36
N CYS A 52 -37.28 -2.20 -16.62
CA CYS A 52 -37.05 -0.90 -17.29
C CYS A 52 -35.59 -0.45 -17.51
N GLY A 53 -35.18 0.03 -18.69
CA GLY A 53 -35.92 0.67 -19.77
C GLY A 53 -35.40 2.10 -19.93
N GLY A 54 -34.60 2.38 -20.96
CA GLY A 54 -34.01 3.70 -21.18
C GLY A 54 -32.98 3.76 -22.30
N THR A 55 -33.46 3.76 -23.55
CA THR A 55 -32.68 4.17 -24.72
C THR A 55 -32.45 5.68 -24.65
N THR A 56 -31.21 6.14 -24.77
CA THR A 56 -30.90 7.53 -25.15
C THR A 56 -29.63 7.55 -26.00
N ALA A 57 -29.71 8.35 -27.06
CA ALA A 57 -28.83 8.35 -28.22
C ALA A 57 -27.42 8.90 -27.95
N THR A 58 -26.46 8.29 -28.63
CA THR A 58 -25.07 8.74 -28.77
C THR A 58 -24.97 9.85 -29.83
N PRO A 59 -24.28 10.97 -29.56
CA PRO A 59 -23.67 11.78 -30.60
C PRO A 59 -22.25 11.28 -30.88
N THR A 60 -21.98 10.97 -32.14
CA THR A 60 -20.65 10.70 -32.69
C THR A 60 -19.87 12.02 -32.76
N GLU A 61 -18.77 12.13 -32.02
CA GLU A 61 -17.81 13.23 -32.13
C GLU A 61 -16.47 12.71 -32.69
N THR A 62 -15.96 13.41 -33.70
CA THR A 62 -14.75 13.11 -34.46
C THR A 62 -13.51 13.17 -33.56
N THR A 63 -12.83 12.04 -33.38
CA THR A 63 -11.57 11.92 -32.64
C THR A 63 -10.38 12.42 -33.46
N ALA A 64 -9.83 13.57 -33.09
CA ALA A 64 -8.44 13.92 -33.40
C ALA A 64 -7.49 13.09 -32.49
N PRO A 65 -6.23 12.83 -32.88
CA PRO A 65 -5.31 12.05 -32.06
C PRO A 65 -5.01 12.78 -30.74
N THR A 66 -5.65 12.34 -29.66
CA THR A 66 -5.29 12.71 -28.30
C THR A 66 -3.98 12.03 -27.98
N GLU A 67 -2.88 12.80 -27.94
CA GLU A 67 -1.69 12.38 -27.20
C GLU A 67 -2.11 12.05 -25.76
N PRO A 68 -1.60 10.96 -25.15
CA PRO A 68 -1.96 10.62 -23.79
C PRO A 68 -1.51 11.77 -22.88
N VAL A 69 -2.48 12.53 -22.39
CA VAL A 69 -2.27 13.44 -21.27
C VAL A 69 -1.80 12.55 -20.13
N ALA A 70 -0.52 12.67 -19.76
CA ALA A 70 -0.03 12.08 -18.53
C ALA A 70 -0.95 12.56 -17.41
N GLU A 71 -1.63 11.61 -16.76
CA GLU A 71 -2.54 11.91 -15.67
C GLU A 71 -1.75 12.65 -14.60
N LYS A 72 -2.20 13.85 -14.23
CA LYS A 72 -1.53 14.63 -13.20
C LYS A 72 -1.77 13.96 -11.86
N VAL A 73 -0.70 13.61 -11.17
CA VAL A 73 -0.76 12.99 -9.83
C VAL A 73 -0.25 14.01 -8.82
N THR A 74 -0.92 14.10 -7.67
CA THR A 74 -0.46 14.91 -6.52
C THR A 74 -0.19 13.99 -5.35
N LEU A 75 1.07 13.91 -4.95
CA LEU A 75 1.55 13.18 -3.79
C LEU A 75 1.36 14.03 -2.52
N LYS A 76 0.51 13.57 -1.61
CA LYS A 76 0.19 14.25 -0.35
C LYS A 76 1.05 13.66 0.78
N ILE A 77 1.78 14.53 1.46
CA ILE A 77 2.70 14.16 2.54
C ILE A 77 2.31 14.90 3.82
N TYR A 78 2.19 14.19 4.93
CA TYR A 78 1.90 14.78 6.25
C TYR A 78 3.10 14.66 7.18
N LEU A 79 3.63 15.80 7.63
CA LEU A 79 4.84 15.89 8.45
C LEU A 79 4.53 16.46 9.83
N LEU A 80 5.06 15.83 10.89
CA LEU A 80 4.81 16.21 12.29
C LEU A 80 6.00 16.97 12.88
N ASP A 81 5.76 18.21 13.32
CA ASP A 81 6.71 19.08 14.06
C ASP A 81 8.11 19.19 13.42
N TYR A 82 8.19 19.21 12.09
CA TYR A 82 9.43 19.60 11.41
C TYR A 82 9.70 21.10 11.60
N THR A 83 10.98 21.46 11.65
CA THR A 83 11.36 22.88 11.78
C THR A 83 11.01 23.67 10.51
N PRO A 84 10.73 24.98 10.63
CA PRO A 84 10.48 25.84 9.46
C PRO A 84 11.58 25.75 8.41
N ASP A 85 12.85 25.72 8.82
CA ASP A 85 14.00 25.61 7.91
C ASP A 85 13.98 24.31 7.11
N THR A 86 13.56 23.19 7.73
CA THR A 86 13.44 21.92 7.01
C THR A 86 12.28 21.92 6.03
N ILE A 87 11.15 22.53 6.41
CA ILE A 87 9.99 22.68 5.53
C ILE A 87 10.34 23.56 4.32
N GLU A 88 11.05 24.67 4.55
CA GLU A 88 11.50 25.55 3.47
C GLU A 88 12.46 24.82 2.52
N TRP A 89 13.43 24.08 3.05
CA TRP A 89 14.34 23.27 2.25
C TRP A 89 13.60 22.22 1.41
N LEU A 90 12.62 21.51 1.99
CA LEU A 90 11.80 20.56 1.25
C LEU A 90 11.03 21.23 0.10
N LYS A 91 10.40 22.39 0.36
CA LYS A 91 9.58 23.11 -0.63
C LYS A 91 10.41 23.80 -1.72
N SER A 92 11.62 24.25 -1.40
CA SER A 92 12.46 25.05 -2.32
C SER A 92 13.47 24.22 -3.11
N GLU A 93 13.94 23.09 -2.57
CA GLU A 93 14.97 22.27 -3.22
C GLU A 93 14.47 20.87 -3.56
N ILE A 94 13.91 20.14 -2.60
CA ILE A 94 13.61 18.71 -2.76
C ILE A 94 12.38 18.46 -3.62
N ASN A 95 11.24 19.10 -3.33
CA ASN A 95 10.02 18.92 -4.10
C ASN A 95 10.21 19.36 -5.56
N PRO A 96 10.81 20.53 -5.87
CA PRO A 96 11.06 20.90 -7.26
C PRO A 96 11.99 19.94 -8.00
N ALA A 97 13.02 19.41 -7.33
CA ALA A 97 13.90 18.42 -7.93
C ALA A 97 13.15 17.10 -8.25
N PHE A 98 12.24 16.67 -7.37
CA PHE A 98 11.37 15.53 -7.60
C PHE A 98 10.42 15.78 -8.79
N GLU A 99 9.67 16.88 -8.77
CA GLU A 99 8.71 17.21 -9.84
C GLU A 99 9.38 17.37 -11.21
N ALA A 100 10.62 17.89 -11.24
CA ALA A 100 11.40 17.97 -12.48
C ALA A 100 11.83 16.59 -13.01
N ALA A 101 12.11 15.63 -12.12
CA ALA A 101 12.45 14.25 -12.48
C ALA A 101 11.21 13.39 -12.80
N HIS A 102 10.04 13.82 -12.34
CA HIS A 102 8.77 13.11 -12.46
C HIS A 102 7.69 13.99 -13.13
N PRO A 103 7.77 14.23 -14.46
CA PRO A 103 6.82 15.11 -15.14
C PRO A 103 5.38 14.64 -15.01
N GLY A 104 4.50 15.54 -14.54
CA GLY A 104 3.10 15.23 -14.28
C GLY A 104 2.80 14.88 -12.82
N GLU A 105 3.82 14.71 -11.99
CA GLU A 105 3.68 14.54 -10.54
C GLU A 105 3.91 15.88 -9.82
N THR A 106 3.20 16.09 -8.72
CA THR A 106 3.29 17.28 -7.84
C THR A 106 3.34 16.84 -6.39
N VAL A 107 3.96 17.62 -5.50
CA VAL A 107 4.08 17.29 -4.08
C VAL A 107 3.41 18.34 -3.20
N GLU A 108 2.50 17.91 -2.34
CA GLU A 108 1.82 18.74 -1.34
C GLU A 108 2.23 18.31 0.07
N ILE A 109 2.80 19.23 0.85
CA ILE A 109 3.15 18.99 2.26
C ILE A 109 2.09 19.64 3.15
N THR A 110 1.45 18.82 3.98
CA THR A 110 0.66 19.26 5.12
C THR A 110 1.50 19.17 6.39
N GLU A 111 1.57 20.26 7.14
CA GLU A 111 2.28 20.34 8.41
C GLU A 111 1.30 20.10 9.56
N GLY A 112 1.68 19.24 10.50
CA GLY A 112 0.93 18.96 11.72
C GLY A 112 1.82 18.91 12.95
N THR A 113 1.22 18.60 14.09
CA THR A 113 1.91 18.55 15.39
C THR A 113 1.76 17.20 16.05
N TRP A 114 2.75 16.80 16.85
CA TRP A 114 2.61 15.65 17.74
C TRP A 114 1.51 15.88 18.78
N SER A 115 1.20 17.13 19.11
CA SER A 115 0.05 17.43 19.95
C SER A 115 -1.26 17.34 19.15
N GLY A 116 -1.78 16.12 18.96
CA GLY A 116 -3.07 15.88 18.28
C GLY A 116 -3.02 14.84 17.16
N TRP A 117 -1.82 14.30 16.87
CA TRP A 117 -1.61 13.31 15.82
C TRP A 117 -2.54 12.09 15.96
N GLU A 118 -2.82 11.64 17.19
CA GLU A 118 -3.68 10.47 17.44
C GLU A 118 -5.08 10.62 16.85
N THR A 119 -5.70 11.80 17.06
CA THR A 119 -7.05 12.07 16.55
C THR A 119 -7.03 12.23 15.03
N THR A 120 -6.01 12.92 14.50
CA THR A 120 -5.88 13.13 13.06
C THR A 120 -5.65 11.81 12.32
N PHE A 121 -4.70 10.98 12.76
CA PHE A 121 -4.32 9.76 12.05
C PHE A 121 -5.38 8.66 12.23
N SER A 122 -5.97 8.53 13.43
CA SER A 122 -7.13 7.63 13.60
C SER A 122 -8.31 8.05 12.71
N GLY A 123 -8.53 9.36 12.52
CA GLY A 123 -9.50 9.89 11.56
C GLY A 123 -9.20 9.48 10.13
N PHE A 124 -7.95 9.65 9.67
CA PHE A 124 -7.54 9.25 8.32
C PHE A 124 -7.79 7.76 8.06
N PHE A 125 -7.35 6.89 8.98
CA PHE A 125 -7.52 5.45 8.83
C PHE A 125 -8.99 5.01 8.95
N ALA A 126 -9.78 5.64 9.81
CA ALA A 126 -11.20 5.33 9.95
C ALA A 126 -12.01 5.76 8.70
N ALA A 127 -11.63 6.88 8.08
CA ALA A 127 -12.25 7.36 6.84
C ALA A 127 -11.78 6.58 5.60
N GLY A 128 -10.60 5.97 5.65
CA GLY A 128 -9.92 5.45 4.47
C GLY A 128 -9.43 6.57 3.54
N GLU A 129 -9.32 7.79 4.06
CA GLU A 129 -8.96 9.01 3.33
C GLU A 129 -7.86 9.72 4.13
N GLY A 130 -6.63 9.59 3.65
CA GLY A 130 -5.44 10.18 4.27
C GLY A 130 -4.42 10.62 3.23
N PRO A 131 -3.31 11.21 3.66
CA PRO A 131 -2.16 11.48 2.78
C PRO A 131 -1.54 10.16 2.28
N ASP A 132 -0.78 10.23 1.19
CA ASP A 132 -0.08 9.08 0.63
C ASP A 132 1.13 8.68 1.50
N ILE A 133 1.77 9.67 2.12
CA ILE A 133 2.93 9.48 3.01
C ILE A 133 2.67 10.17 4.34
N ILE A 134 2.85 9.43 5.43
CA ILE A 134 2.85 9.99 6.79
C ILE A 134 4.22 9.85 7.43
N ASN A 135 4.66 10.90 8.11
CA ASN A 135 5.74 10.79 9.08
C ASN A 135 5.15 10.37 10.43
N LEU A 136 5.52 9.18 10.89
CA LEU A 136 5.10 8.64 12.18
C LEU A 136 6.26 7.92 12.86
N GLY A 137 6.21 7.83 14.19
CA GLY A 137 7.21 7.08 14.97
C GLY A 137 7.09 5.58 14.74
N SER A 138 8.23 4.88 14.71
CA SER A 138 8.30 3.44 14.43
C SER A 138 7.50 2.56 15.39
N GLU A 139 7.32 3.03 16.63
CA GLU A 139 6.54 2.38 17.67
C GLU A 139 5.07 2.23 17.29
N MET A 140 4.56 3.10 16.42
CA MET A 140 3.18 3.13 15.96
C MET A 140 2.87 2.07 14.91
N ASN A 141 3.88 1.37 14.38
CA ASN A 141 3.68 0.20 13.51
C ASN A 141 2.88 -0.91 14.21
N THR A 142 2.93 -0.98 15.55
CA THR A 142 2.11 -1.93 16.31
C THR A 142 0.62 -1.59 16.30
N LEU A 143 0.26 -0.32 16.10
CA LEU A 143 -1.12 0.17 16.08
C LEU A 143 -1.67 0.23 14.65
N TYR A 144 -0.89 0.73 13.69
CA TYR A 144 -1.34 1.01 12.34
C TYR A 144 -0.67 0.15 11.26
N GLY A 145 0.17 -0.82 11.61
CA GLY A 145 0.92 -1.61 10.62
C GLY A 145 0.03 -2.30 9.58
N GLU A 146 -1.17 -2.76 9.96
CA GLU A 146 -2.14 -3.34 9.03
C GLU A 146 -2.83 -2.30 8.11
N SER A 147 -2.79 -1.01 8.50
CA SER A 147 -3.31 0.11 7.72
C SER A 147 -2.26 0.75 6.81
N LEU A 148 -0.98 0.43 7.01
CA LEU A 148 0.13 0.90 6.20
C LEU A 148 0.41 -0.06 5.05
N ALA A 149 0.85 0.50 3.92
CA ALA A 149 1.28 -0.31 2.79
C ALA A 149 2.51 -1.16 3.15
N ASP A 150 2.52 -2.41 2.69
CA ASP A 150 3.69 -3.29 2.79
C ASP A 150 4.83 -2.73 1.91
N MET A 151 5.94 -2.36 2.55
CA MET A 151 7.10 -1.78 1.88
C MET A 151 8.10 -2.84 1.39
N ASP A 152 8.03 -4.09 1.87
CA ASP A 152 8.97 -5.16 1.48
C ASP A 152 9.13 -5.33 -0.04
N PRO A 153 8.05 -5.22 -0.87
CA PRO A 153 8.17 -5.30 -2.32
C PRO A 153 9.00 -4.19 -2.96
N TYR A 154 9.14 -3.03 -2.29
CA TYR A 154 9.76 -1.82 -2.83
C TYR A 154 11.20 -1.62 -2.34
N LEU A 155 11.57 -2.19 -1.19
CA LEU A 155 12.88 -1.99 -0.56
C LEU A 155 14.01 -2.87 -1.13
N GLY A 156 13.79 -3.51 -2.28
CA GLY A 156 14.87 -4.22 -2.98
C GLY A 156 15.39 -5.45 -2.24
N GLY A 157 14.52 -6.29 -1.67
CA GLY A 157 14.82 -7.68 -1.30
C GLY A 157 16.02 -7.91 -0.36
N GLY A 158 16.43 -6.91 0.42
CA GLY A 158 17.51 -7.00 1.39
C GLY A 158 17.01 -6.62 2.77
N CYS A 159 17.08 -7.57 3.71
CA CYS A 159 16.81 -7.32 5.13
C CYS A 159 17.65 -6.14 5.62
N LEU A 160 16.99 -5.11 6.17
CA LEU A 160 17.58 -4.19 7.14
C LEU A 160 17.72 -4.90 8.49
#